data_AF-W2SCK0-F1
#
_entry.id   AF-W2SCK0-F1
#
_cell.length_a   1.000
_cell.length_b   1.000
_cell.length_c   1.000
_cell.angle_alpha   90.00
_cell.angle_beta   90.00
_cell.angle_gamma   90.00
#
_symmetry.space_group_name_H-M   'P 1'
#
loop_
_entity.id
_entity.type
_entity.pdbx_description
1 polymer ?
#
loop_
_entity_poly.entity_id
_entity_poly.type
_entity_poly.pdbx_seq_one_letter_code
_entity_poly.pdbx_strand_id
1 'polypeptide(L)'
;MGLFDSLEKKFDELKKDIGFGGSKQPQQGYPGAQQQSYYPPPQGQYPPPPQQWGPPPPQGQHPGSPPPNPPQPQQQPQSGNPTDYWVPTLHASRAVSEDWDQKIGNGDNGWGNNELQHYTSSNDNSFYTPNNKLVLRAVSNPSDPNPATRYTSARLVSRQRLDRPRGCLTATINNPSAPGIWPAFWLLPSEPFGWPHEGEVDVGESWNADPTNHTCLHWGHFTPQDNDKHRVVDTPIPDLGRRAVKYEFAWDQDDASGRGRYLWWIDGRPVMKCEIPKGFRRMKEWTVLLNIAMGGNVCQGKTPPQGTFEMVVHELRLSGECDGGWGRFEGSWWQAPEGRRM
;
A
#
# COMPACT_ATOMS: atom_id res chain seq x y z
N MET A 1 -28.10 -4.59 -13.82
CA MET A 1 -27.01 -4.09 -14.68
C MET A 1 -27.21 -2.59 -14.91
N GLY A 2 -26.95 -1.73 -13.92
CA GLY A 2 -27.23 -0.30 -14.08
C GLY A 2 -27.00 0.60 -12.86
N LEU A 3 -26.21 0.15 -11.88
CA LEU A 3 -25.85 0.98 -10.71
C LEU A 3 -24.34 1.01 -10.44
N PHE A 4 -23.59 -0.01 -10.89
CA PHE A 4 -22.12 -0.10 -10.78
C PHE A 4 -21.38 0.71 -11.87
N ASP A 5 -21.84 0.67 -13.12
CA ASP A 5 -21.27 1.48 -14.24
C ASP A 5 -21.25 3.00 -13.97
N SER A 6 -22.12 3.48 -13.06
CA SER A 6 -22.20 4.90 -12.67
C SER A 6 -21.18 5.28 -11.59
N LEU A 7 -20.60 4.34 -10.85
CA LEU A 7 -19.62 4.58 -9.80
C LEU A 7 -18.19 4.56 -10.37
N GLU A 8 -17.91 3.70 -11.35
CA GLU A 8 -16.60 3.60 -12.02
C GLU A 8 -16.29 4.83 -12.89
N LYS A 9 -17.27 5.34 -13.65
CA LYS A 9 -17.07 6.59 -14.43
C LYS A 9 -16.69 7.78 -13.55
N LYS A 10 -17.20 7.85 -12.32
CA LYS A 10 -16.87 8.95 -11.39
C LYS A 10 -15.52 8.76 -10.71
N PHE A 11 -15.06 7.52 -10.52
CA PHE A 11 -13.74 7.24 -9.96
C PHE A 11 -12.61 7.55 -10.97
N ASP A 12 -12.87 7.29 -12.26
CA ASP A 12 -11.93 7.56 -13.36
C ASP A 12 -11.96 9.01 -13.87
N GLU A 13 -13.10 9.71 -13.80
CA GLU A 13 -13.18 11.13 -14.18
C GLU A 13 -12.51 12.04 -13.13
N LEU A 14 -12.59 11.72 -11.82
CA LEU A 14 -11.96 12.55 -10.79
C LEU A 14 -10.42 12.46 -10.76
N LYS A 15 -9.83 11.35 -11.25
CA LYS A 15 -8.37 11.18 -11.33
C LYS A 15 -7.73 11.85 -12.56
N LYS A 16 -8.55 12.29 -13.54
CA LYS A 16 -8.07 13.09 -14.69
C LYS A 16 -7.87 14.57 -14.36
N ASP A 17 -8.53 15.09 -13.33
CA ASP A 17 -8.47 16.51 -12.97
C ASP A 17 -7.38 16.87 -11.95
N ILE A 18 -6.63 15.89 -11.44
CA ILE A 18 -5.44 16.09 -10.57
C ILE A 18 -4.14 16.27 -11.36
N GLY A 19 -4.25 16.94 -12.52
CA GLY A 19 -3.10 17.38 -13.28
C GLY A 19 -2.28 18.38 -12.46
N PHE A 20 -1.08 17.96 -12.03
CA PHE A 20 0.00 18.88 -11.72
C PHE A 20 0.15 19.85 -12.91
N GLY A 21 -0.10 21.13 -12.65
CA GLY A 21 -0.20 22.15 -13.67
C GLY A 21 1.07 22.29 -14.51
N GLY A 22 0.99 21.90 -15.79
CA GLY A 22 1.78 22.46 -16.86
C GLY A 22 1.00 23.60 -17.51
N SER A 23 1.51 24.82 -17.35
CA SER A 23 0.95 26.04 -17.96
C SER A 23 0.79 25.92 -19.48
N LYS A 24 -0.42 26.23 -19.98
CA LYS A 24 -0.73 26.37 -21.41
C LYS A 24 -0.09 27.62 -22.00
N GLN A 25 0.44 27.51 -23.22
CA GLN A 25 0.26 28.53 -24.28
C GLN A 25 0.14 27.86 -25.67
N PRO A 26 -0.58 28.47 -26.64
CA PRO A 26 -1.32 27.76 -27.69
C PRO A 26 -0.57 27.62 -29.03
N GLN A 27 -1.01 26.65 -29.84
CA GLN A 27 -0.60 26.38 -31.22
C GLN A 27 -1.08 27.45 -32.23
N GLN A 28 -0.21 27.77 -33.20
CA GLN A 28 -0.48 28.10 -34.62
C GLN A 28 0.89 27.97 -35.34
N GLY A 29 1.12 27.08 -36.32
CA GLY A 29 0.67 27.18 -37.72
C GLY A 29 1.84 27.67 -38.61
N TYR A 30 2.49 26.78 -39.37
CA TYR A 30 3.48 27.13 -40.43
C TYR A 30 2.76 27.76 -41.64
N PRO A 31 3.36 28.73 -42.39
CA PRO A 31 4.27 28.37 -43.50
C PRO A 31 5.36 29.40 -43.88
N GLY A 32 6.29 28.99 -44.75
CA GLY A 32 6.97 29.88 -45.71
C GLY A 32 8.47 30.11 -45.51
N ALA A 33 9.28 29.56 -46.43
CA ALA A 33 10.68 29.92 -46.59
C ALA A 33 10.81 31.20 -47.43
N GLN A 34 11.68 32.15 -47.02
CA GLN A 34 12.43 33.04 -47.92
C GLN A 34 13.51 33.86 -47.19
N GLN A 35 14.73 33.73 -47.72
CA GLN A 35 15.84 34.67 -47.88
C GLN A 35 16.35 35.61 -46.75
N GLN A 36 17.68 35.55 -46.64
CA GLN A 36 18.64 36.32 -45.85
C GLN A 36 18.43 37.83 -45.84
N SER A 37 18.74 38.45 -44.69
CA SER A 37 19.44 39.74 -44.62
C SER A 37 20.22 39.85 -43.30
N TYR A 38 21.45 40.32 -43.44
CA TYR A 38 22.56 40.37 -42.48
C TYR A 38 22.54 41.70 -41.71
N TYR A 39 22.66 41.71 -40.38
CA TYR A 39 23.23 42.83 -39.60
C TYR A 39 23.89 42.31 -38.30
N PRO A 40 24.98 42.95 -37.82
CA PRO A 40 26.02 42.30 -37.01
C PRO A 40 25.75 42.33 -35.49
N PRO A 41 26.41 41.47 -34.69
CA PRO A 41 26.29 41.48 -33.23
C PRO A 41 27.25 42.52 -32.59
N PRO A 42 26.83 43.21 -31.51
CA PRO A 42 27.74 43.94 -30.66
C PRO A 42 28.52 43.00 -29.72
N GLN A 43 29.73 43.45 -29.41
CA GLN A 43 30.84 42.74 -28.78
C GLN A 43 30.66 42.53 -27.27
N GLY A 44 31.23 41.43 -26.75
CA GLY A 44 31.88 41.45 -25.44
C GLY A 44 31.38 40.43 -24.42
N GLN A 45 32.12 39.32 -24.29
CA GLN A 45 32.73 38.76 -23.06
C GLN A 45 32.76 37.22 -23.14
N TYR A 46 33.93 36.68 -23.52
CA TYR A 46 34.23 35.26 -23.49
C TYR A 46 34.74 34.84 -22.09
N PRO A 47 34.43 33.62 -21.61
CA PRO A 47 35.07 33.04 -20.44
C PRO A 47 36.51 32.55 -20.74
N PRO A 48 37.40 32.47 -19.73
CA PRO A 48 38.82 32.14 -19.92
C PRO A 48 39.10 30.65 -20.16
N PRO A 49 40.27 30.29 -20.75
CA PRO A 49 40.64 28.93 -21.15
C PRO A 49 41.10 28.01 -19.99
N PRO A 50 41.16 26.67 -20.21
CA PRO A 50 41.36 25.68 -19.16
C PRO A 50 42.82 25.60 -18.66
N GLN A 51 42.98 25.48 -17.34
CA GLN A 51 44.26 25.28 -16.68
C GLN A 51 44.69 23.81 -16.69
N GLN A 52 45.94 23.58 -17.10
CA GLN A 52 46.66 22.31 -17.04
C GLN A 52 47.03 21.97 -15.59
N TRP A 53 46.75 20.75 -15.14
CA TRP A 53 47.30 20.19 -13.90
C TRP A 53 48.44 19.22 -14.21
N GLY A 54 49.58 19.41 -13.53
CA GLY A 54 50.81 18.62 -13.68
C GLY A 54 50.76 17.21 -13.07
N PRO A 55 51.90 16.47 -13.09
CA PRO A 55 51.95 15.06 -12.71
C PRO A 55 51.77 14.83 -11.20
N PRO A 56 51.28 13.63 -10.78
CA PRO A 56 50.94 13.34 -9.39
C PRO A 56 52.17 13.10 -8.48
N PRO A 57 52.09 13.43 -7.19
CA PRO A 57 53.11 13.10 -6.18
C PRO A 57 53.01 11.64 -5.69
N PRO A 58 54.07 11.09 -5.06
CA PRO A 58 54.19 9.66 -4.75
C PRO A 58 53.33 9.19 -3.57
N GLN A 59 52.95 7.90 -3.63
CA GLN A 59 52.06 7.20 -2.70
C GLN A 59 52.60 7.18 -1.26
N GLY A 60 51.84 7.79 -0.35
CA GLY A 60 51.98 7.68 1.11
C GLY A 60 50.87 6.81 1.70
N GLN A 61 51.21 6.07 2.76
CA GLN A 61 50.48 4.96 3.37
C GLN A 61 49.07 5.31 3.88
N HIS A 62 48.09 4.42 3.64
CA HIS A 62 46.71 4.50 4.14
C HIS A 62 46.61 4.21 5.65
N PRO A 63 45.79 4.98 6.39
CA PRO A 63 45.16 4.49 7.62
C PRO A 63 43.64 4.42 7.50
N GLY A 64 43.07 3.30 7.98
CA GLY A 64 41.70 3.25 8.52
C GLY A 64 40.60 2.78 7.58
N SER A 65 40.26 1.50 7.65
CA SER A 65 38.94 0.99 7.24
C SER A 65 37.83 1.67 8.07
N PRO A 66 36.63 1.90 7.52
CA PRO A 66 35.50 2.39 8.32
C PRO A 66 35.15 1.37 9.41
N PRO A 67 34.69 1.83 10.60
CA PRO A 67 34.32 0.92 11.67
C PRO A 67 33.16 0.01 11.24
N PRO A 68 33.10 -1.24 11.73
CA PRO A 68 31.99 -2.14 11.44
C PRO A 68 30.68 -1.55 11.97
N ASN A 69 29.59 -1.80 11.24
CA ASN A 69 28.24 -1.45 11.69
C ASN A 69 27.98 -1.97 13.11
N PRO A 70 27.30 -1.20 13.97
CA PRO A 70 26.90 -1.70 15.27
C PRO A 70 26.05 -2.97 15.09
N PRO A 71 26.21 -3.99 15.96
CA PRO A 71 25.40 -5.19 15.89
C PRO A 71 23.92 -4.79 15.97
N GLN A 72 23.14 -5.21 14.98
CA GLN A 72 21.68 -5.11 15.05
C GLN A 72 21.23 -5.79 16.34
N PRO A 73 20.25 -5.21 17.08
CA PRO A 73 19.69 -5.86 18.26
C PRO A 73 19.26 -7.27 17.87
N GLN A 74 19.84 -8.27 18.52
CA GLN A 74 19.42 -9.66 18.36
C GLN A 74 17.94 -9.73 18.78
N GLN A 75 17.06 -9.95 17.81
CA GLN A 75 15.67 -10.27 18.08
C GLN A 75 15.67 -11.52 18.97
N GLN A 76 15.09 -11.41 20.16
CA GLN A 76 14.84 -12.58 20.99
C GLN A 76 14.02 -13.58 20.16
N PRO A 77 14.32 -14.89 20.19
CA PRO A 77 13.50 -15.87 19.50
C PRO A 77 12.11 -15.84 20.14
N GLN A 78 11.17 -15.19 19.45
CA GLN A 78 9.75 -15.33 19.77
C GLN A 78 9.43 -16.80 19.59
N SER A 79 8.69 -17.38 20.54
CA SER A 79 8.12 -18.71 20.43
C SER A 79 7.18 -18.73 19.22
N GLY A 80 7.74 -19.04 18.05
CA GLY A 80 7.07 -18.96 16.75
C GLY A 80 7.36 -20.21 15.93
N ASN A 81 6.56 -20.42 14.89
CA ASN A 81 6.81 -21.46 13.91
C ASN A 81 8.23 -21.21 13.32
N PRO A 82 9.13 -22.20 13.21
CA PRO A 82 10.51 -22.00 12.75
C PRO A 82 10.64 -21.34 11.37
N THR A 83 9.56 -21.27 10.60
CA THR A 83 9.50 -20.60 9.31
C THR A 83 9.11 -19.13 9.38
N ASP A 84 8.62 -18.65 10.53
CA ASP A 84 8.29 -17.25 10.76
C ASP A 84 9.58 -16.43 10.83
N TYR A 85 9.65 -15.35 10.06
CA TYR A 85 10.81 -14.45 10.04
C TYR A 85 10.48 -13.04 10.48
N TRP A 86 9.19 -12.71 10.63
CA TRP A 86 8.76 -11.50 11.32
C TRP A 86 7.37 -11.65 11.94
N VAL A 87 7.25 -11.22 13.19
CA VAL A 87 6.01 -11.01 13.93
C VAL A 87 6.14 -9.65 14.61
N PRO A 88 5.17 -8.72 14.51
CA PRO A 88 5.24 -7.46 15.23
C PRO A 88 5.22 -7.71 16.75
N THR A 89 5.74 -6.76 17.53
CA THR A 89 5.91 -6.96 18.97
C THR A 89 4.61 -7.22 19.73
N LEU A 90 3.52 -6.57 19.29
CA LEU A 90 2.16 -6.61 19.85
C LEU A 90 2.05 -6.34 21.37
N HIS A 91 3.12 -5.93 22.05
CA HIS A 91 3.17 -5.87 23.51
C HIS A 91 2.84 -4.47 24.04
N ALA A 92 1.98 -4.37 25.06
CA ALA A 92 1.46 -3.10 25.59
C ALA A 92 2.51 -2.08 26.05
N SER A 93 3.71 -2.54 26.42
CA SER A 93 4.82 -1.66 26.85
C SER A 93 5.69 -1.14 25.70
N ARG A 94 5.43 -1.57 24.46
CA ARG A 94 6.17 -1.18 23.27
C ARG A 94 5.44 -0.08 22.52
N ALA A 95 6.19 0.76 21.82
CA ALA A 95 5.56 1.74 20.96
C ALA A 95 5.12 1.10 19.64
N VAL A 96 3.93 1.45 19.14
CA VAL A 96 3.46 1.03 17.80
C VAL A 96 4.48 1.42 16.72
N SER A 97 5.19 2.55 16.92
CA SER A 97 6.21 3.04 16.00
C SER A 97 7.45 2.14 15.85
N GLU A 98 7.66 1.17 16.74
CA GLU A 98 8.76 0.19 16.64
C GLU A 98 8.55 -0.74 15.42
N ASP A 99 7.30 -1.14 15.17
CA ASP A 99 6.93 -2.06 14.08
C ASP A 99 6.32 -1.36 12.87
N TRP A 100 5.77 -0.15 13.06
CA TRP A 100 4.95 0.54 12.07
C TRP A 100 5.37 2.00 11.86
N ASP A 101 5.43 2.45 10.61
CA ASP A 101 5.35 3.87 10.27
C ASP A 101 3.88 4.31 10.28
N GLN A 102 3.56 5.31 11.12
CA GLN A 102 2.23 5.89 11.24
C GLN A 102 2.09 7.05 10.24
N LYS A 103 1.23 6.90 9.23
CA LYS A 103 0.92 7.99 8.30
C LYS A 103 0.01 9.01 8.97
N ILE A 104 0.26 10.30 8.72
CA ILE A 104 -0.42 11.42 9.38
C ILE A 104 -1.17 12.25 8.34
N GLY A 105 -2.32 12.78 8.72
CA GLY A 105 -3.09 13.67 7.87
C GLY A 105 -4.21 13.02 7.08
N ASN A 106 -4.86 13.83 6.26
CA ASN A 106 -5.90 13.40 5.32
C ASN A 106 -5.34 13.15 3.90
N GLY A 107 -4.01 13.23 3.73
CA GLY A 107 -3.35 13.06 2.44
C GLY A 107 -3.84 14.06 1.38
N ASP A 108 -3.41 13.86 0.14
CA ASP A 108 -3.92 14.65 -0.98
C ASP A 108 -5.33 14.15 -1.35
N ASN A 109 -6.31 15.07 -1.36
CA ASN A 109 -7.71 14.79 -1.72
C ASN A 109 -8.34 13.59 -0.97
N GLY A 110 -8.08 13.45 0.34
CA GLY A 110 -8.59 12.32 1.12
C GLY A 110 -7.95 11.00 0.67
N TRP A 111 -6.61 10.98 0.61
CA TRP A 111 -5.79 9.87 0.13
C TRP A 111 -6.16 9.36 -1.28
N GLY A 112 -6.60 10.27 -2.15
CA GLY A 112 -7.02 9.97 -3.52
C GLY A 112 -8.41 9.32 -3.64
N ASN A 113 -9.13 9.15 -2.52
CA ASN A 113 -10.40 8.45 -2.44
C ASN A 113 -11.52 9.27 -1.77
N ASN A 114 -11.32 10.58 -1.55
CA ASN A 114 -12.25 11.45 -0.83
C ASN A 114 -12.55 10.96 0.60
N GLU A 115 -11.55 10.35 1.25
CA GLU A 115 -11.63 9.90 2.64
C GLU A 115 -11.76 11.08 3.61
N LEU A 116 -12.51 10.90 4.70
CA LEU A 116 -12.89 11.98 5.64
C LEU A 116 -11.92 12.13 6.82
N GLN A 117 -11.23 11.06 7.18
CA GLN A 117 -10.44 11.00 8.42
C GLN A 117 -9.09 11.71 8.31
N HIS A 118 -8.65 12.26 9.44
CA HIS A 118 -7.26 12.62 9.66
C HIS A 118 -6.57 11.44 10.36
N TYR A 119 -5.59 10.81 9.70
CA TYR A 119 -4.77 9.80 10.36
C TYR A 119 -3.83 10.46 11.38
N THR A 120 -3.61 9.81 12.52
CA THR A 120 -2.76 10.33 13.60
C THR A 120 -1.81 9.26 14.14
N SER A 121 -0.78 9.69 14.87
CA SER A 121 0.08 8.81 15.65
C SER A 121 -0.34 8.68 17.11
N SER A 122 -1.52 9.21 17.49
CA SER A 122 -2.01 9.17 18.86
C SER A 122 -2.29 7.74 19.31
N ASN A 123 -2.02 7.47 20.59
CA ASN A 123 -2.44 6.22 21.25
C ASN A 123 -3.97 6.09 21.33
N ASP A 124 -4.73 7.16 21.06
CA ASP A 124 -6.19 7.07 20.89
C ASP A 124 -6.59 6.32 19.62
N ASN A 125 -5.73 6.33 18.59
CA ASN A 125 -6.02 5.76 17.28
C ASN A 125 -5.24 4.47 16.99
N SER A 126 -4.07 4.25 17.59
CA SER A 126 -3.36 2.97 17.47
C SER A 126 -2.58 2.64 18.73
N PHE A 127 -2.77 1.44 19.28
CA PHE A 127 -2.11 1.02 20.52
C PHE A 127 -2.05 -0.50 20.64
N TYR A 128 -1.13 -0.99 21.46
CA TYR A 128 -1.08 -2.39 21.87
C TYR A 128 -1.85 -2.61 23.18
N THR A 129 -2.60 -3.72 23.26
CA THR A 129 -3.36 -4.08 24.46
C THR A 129 -2.55 -4.97 25.40
N PRO A 130 -2.90 -5.05 26.71
CA PRO A 130 -2.26 -5.98 27.65
C PRO A 130 -2.34 -7.46 27.25
N ASN A 131 -3.26 -7.81 26.34
CA ASN A 131 -3.46 -9.18 25.84
C ASN A 131 -2.72 -9.42 24.51
N ASN A 132 -1.65 -8.68 24.25
CA ASN A 132 -0.80 -8.77 23.08
C ASN A 132 -1.53 -8.64 21.73
N LYS A 133 -2.37 -7.60 21.60
CA LYS A 133 -3.10 -7.28 20.36
C LYS A 133 -2.80 -5.88 19.90
N LEU A 134 -2.79 -5.66 18.59
CA LEU A 134 -2.80 -4.32 18.00
C LEU A 134 -4.23 -3.88 17.76
N VAL A 135 -4.58 -2.68 18.21
CA VAL A 135 -5.85 -2.03 17.93
C VAL A 135 -5.61 -0.81 17.08
N LEU A 136 -6.33 -0.69 15.97
CA LEU A 136 -6.55 0.57 15.27
C LEU A 136 -7.96 1.03 15.61
N ARG A 137 -8.12 2.28 16.02
CA ARG A 137 -9.40 2.88 16.43
C ARG A 137 -9.69 4.09 15.55
N ALA A 138 -10.78 4.01 14.80
CA ALA A 138 -11.41 5.16 14.18
C ALA A 138 -12.35 5.83 15.18
N VAL A 139 -12.25 7.15 15.34
CA VAL A 139 -13.11 7.97 16.19
C VAL A 139 -13.91 8.92 15.32
N SER A 140 -15.23 8.82 15.42
CA SER A 140 -16.18 9.66 14.72
C SER A 140 -16.88 10.59 15.70
N ASN A 141 -16.68 11.89 15.51
CA ASN A 141 -17.41 12.95 16.19
C ASN A 141 -18.00 13.93 15.15
N PRO A 142 -19.10 13.56 14.46
CA PRO A 142 -19.64 14.37 13.36
C PRO A 142 -20.05 15.79 13.76
N SER A 143 -20.32 16.01 15.06
CA SER A 143 -20.68 17.32 15.61
C SER A 143 -19.48 18.25 15.82
N ASP A 144 -18.25 17.74 15.74
CA ASP A 144 -17.05 18.55 15.90
C ASP A 144 -16.90 19.55 14.72
N PRO A 145 -16.87 20.86 15.00
CA PRO A 145 -16.67 21.85 13.95
C PRO A 145 -15.28 21.74 13.32
N ASN A 146 -14.27 21.23 14.03
CA ASN A 146 -12.91 21.11 13.53
C ASN A 146 -12.74 19.85 12.65
N PRO A 147 -12.47 20.00 11.34
CA PRO A 147 -12.31 18.86 10.43
C PRO A 147 -11.19 17.90 10.83
N ALA A 148 -10.13 18.37 11.49
CA ALA A 148 -8.99 17.55 11.87
C ALA A 148 -9.28 16.60 13.05
N THR A 149 -10.30 16.91 13.87
CA THR A 149 -10.70 16.11 15.04
C THR A 149 -12.09 15.48 14.89
N ARG A 150 -12.88 15.92 13.90
CA ARG A 150 -14.18 15.35 13.56
C ARG A 150 -14.12 13.86 13.23
N TYR A 151 -13.09 13.45 12.51
CA TYR A 151 -12.84 12.06 12.15
C TYR A 151 -11.36 11.78 12.30
N THR A 152 -10.96 10.93 13.25
CA THR A 152 -9.56 10.52 13.42
C THR A 152 -9.41 9.01 13.30
N SER A 153 -8.29 8.55 12.78
CA SER A 153 -8.02 7.12 12.63
C SER A 153 -6.52 6.83 12.61
N ALA A 154 -6.14 5.58 12.35
CA ALA A 154 -4.76 5.17 12.12
C ALA A 154 -4.59 4.56 10.72
N ARG A 155 -3.44 4.83 10.11
CA ARG A 155 -2.92 4.16 8.93
C ARG A 155 -1.47 3.78 9.20
N LEU A 156 -1.22 2.48 9.29
CA LEU A 156 0.05 1.89 9.65
C LEU A 156 0.68 1.24 8.42
N VAL A 157 1.98 1.43 8.25
CA VAL A 157 2.81 0.77 7.24
C VAL A 157 3.91 0.00 7.96
N SER A 158 4.11 -1.28 7.69
CA SER A 158 5.12 -2.07 8.39
C SER A 158 6.52 -1.55 8.08
N ARG A 159 7.37 -1.43 9.12
CA ARG A 159 8.81 -1.16 8.92
C ARG A 159 9.51 -2.35 8.30
N GLN A 160 9.05 -3.56 8.62
CA GLN A 160 9.48 -4.79 7.98
C GLN A 160 8.92 -4.85 6.57
N ARG A 161 9.80 -5.10 5.59
CA ARG A 161 9.40 -5.47 4.22
C ARG A 161 9.15 -6.97 4.13
N LEU A 162 8.48 -7.43 3.09
CA LEU A 162 8.30 -8.88 2.92
C LEU A 162 9.62 -9.62 2.78
N ASP A 163 10.69 -8.97 2.33
CA ASP A 163 12.10 -9.40 2.30
C ASP A 163 12.45 -10.69 1.55
N ARG A 164 11.47 -11.43 1.04
CA ARG A 164 11.65 -12.68 0.28
C ARG A 164 10.92 -12.66 -1.05
N PRO A 165 11.46 -13.33 -2.09
CA PRO A 165 10.73 -13.56 -3.33
C PRO A 165 9.63 -14.63 -3.18
N ARG A 166 9.66 -15.41 -2.08
CA ARG A 166 8.67 -16.43 -1.78
C ARG A 166 8.34 -16.41 -0.28
N GLY A 167 7.05 -16.35 0.06
CA GLY A 167 6.60 -16.28 1.44
C GLY A 167 5.09 -16.18 1.59
N CYS A 168 4.65 -16.09 2.84
CA CYS A 168 3.25 -16.04 3.23
C CYS A 168 3.05 -14.99 4.33
N LEU A 169 1.98 -14.20 4.20
CA LEU A 169 1.49 -13.23 5.16
C LEU A 169 0.21 -13.79 5.76
N THR A 170 0.14 -13.89 7.08
CA THR A 170 -1.07 -14.30 7.79
C THR A 170 -1.46 -13.27 8.83
N ALA A 171 -2.75 -12.96 8.93
CA ALA A 171 -3.29 -12.13 9.99
C ALA A 171 -4.66 -12.64 10.47
N THR A 172 -4.93 -12.54 11.76
CA THR A 172 -6.26 -12.81 12.34
C THR A 172 -6.83 -11.50 12.87
N ILE A 173 -7.90 -11.00 12.25
CA ILE A 173 -8.39 -9.63 12.44
C ILE A 173 -9.89 -9.61 12.73
N ASN A 174 -10.32 -8.91 13.78
CA ASN A 174 -11.69 -8.44 13.92
C ASN A 174 -11.82 -7.10 13.19
N ASN A 175 -12.68 -7.02 12.19
CA ASN A 175 -12.92 -5.78 11.43
C ASN A 175 -14.11 -5.00 12.01
N PRO A 176 -14.03 -3.65 12.08
CA PRO A 176 -15.19 -2.84 12.39
C PRO A 176 -16.19 -2.88 11.23
N SER A 177 -17.48 -2.81 11.55
CA SER A 177 -18.56 -2.88 10.56
C SER A 177 -19.65 -1.87 10.88
N ALA A 178 -19.66 -0.74 10.16
CA ALA A 178 -20.68 0.29 10.26
C ALA A 178 -20.82 1.05 8.92
N PRO A 179 -21.94 1.75 8.68
CA PRO A 179 -22.06 2.68 7.56
C PRO A 179 -20.89 3.66 7.54
N GLY A 180 -20.31 3.95 6.37
CA GLY A 180 -19.21 4.91 6.24
C GLY A 180 -17.88 4.50 6.88
N ILE A 181 -17.73 3.27 7.37
CA ILE A 181 -16.46 2.71 7.86
C ILE A 181 -15.87 1.78 6.80
N TRP A 182 -14.57 1.91 6.53
CA TRP A 182 -13.83 1.15 5.52
C TRP A 182 -12.48 0.64 6.10
N PRO A 183 -12.45 -0.51 6.78
CA PRO A 183 -11.21 -1.17 7.17
C PRO A 183 -10.52 -1.84 5.99
N ALA A 184 -9.17 -1.77 5.97
CA ALA A 184 -8.34 -2.41 4.95
C ALA A 184 -7.09 -3.09 5.56
N PHE A 185 -6.82 -4.30 5.08
CA PHE A 185 -5.58 -5.06 5.27
C PHE A 185 -5.00 -5.39 3.90
N TRP A 186 -3.86 -4.78 3.59
CA TRP A 186 -3.39 -4.65 2.21
C TRP A 186 -1.87 -4.45 2.16
N LEU A 187 -1.31 -4.38 0.96
CA LEU A 187 0.12 -4.24 0.74
C LEU A 187 0.41 -3.28 -0.40
N LEU A 188 1.52 -2.55 -0.25
CA LEU A 188 2.10 -1.70 -1.26
C LEU A 188 3.61 -1.91 -1.35
N PRO A 189 4.21 -1.67 -2.54
CA PRO A 189 5.64 -1.38 -2.68
C PRO A 189 6.16 -0.40 -1.62
N SER A 190 7.37 -0.63 -1.10
CA SER A 190 8.02 0.36 -0.23
C SER A 190 8.32 1.65 -0.99
N GLU A 191 8.13 2.79 -0.34
CA GLU A 191 8.42 4.10 -0.94
C GLU A 191 9.92 4.28 -1.30
N PRO A 192 10.23 5.04 -2.37
CA PRO A 192 9.29 5.59 -3.35
C PRO A 192 8.80 4.53 -4.35
N PHE A 193 7.54 4.66 -4.77
CA PHE A 193 6.95 3.82 -5.81
C PHE A 193 5.94 4.59 -6.67
N GLY A 194 5.64 4.06 -7.86
CA GLY A 194 4.67 4.60 -8.81
C GLY A 194 3.35 3.81 -8.81
N TRP A 195 2.33 4.34 -8.14
CA TRP A 195 0.97 3.78 -8.19
C TRP A 195 0.25 4.16 -9.50
N PRO A 196 -0.56 3.26 -10.10
CA PRO A 196 -0.78 1.87 -9.74
C PRO A 196 0.22 0.91 -10.39
N HIS A 197 1.13 1.38 -11.26
CA HIS A 197 1.95 0.52 -12.11
C HIS A 197 2.78 -0.52 -11.35
N GLU A 198 3.34 -0.14 -10.20
CA GLU A 198 4.18 -1.03 -9.40
C GLU A 198 3.40 -2.00 -8.51
N GLY A 199 2.08 -1.86 -8.46
CA GLY A 199 1.16 -2.81 -7.84
C GLY A 199 0.51 -2.33 -6.53
N GLU A 200 -0.64 -2.92 -6.23
CA GLU A 200 -1.35 -2.90 -4.95
C GLU A 200 -2.04 -4.25 -4.75
N VAL A 201 -2.00 -4.79 -3.54
CA VAL A 201 -2.61 -6.07 -3.16
C VAL A 201 -3.51 -5.86 -1.96
N ASP A 202 -4.80 -6.09 -2.13
CA ASP A 202 -5.78 -5.95 -1.05
C ASP A 202 -6.20 -7.34 -0.59
N VAL A 203 -5.77 -7.71 0.62
CA VAL A 203 -6.02 -9.04 1.19
C VAL A 203 -7.41 -9.08 1.79
N GLY A 204 -7.79 -8.02 2.51
CA GLY A 204 -9.13 -7.85 3.02
C GLY A 204 -9.57 -6.40 3.13
N GLU A 205 -10.63 -6.07 2.40
CA GLU A 205 -11.34 -4.80 2.50
C GLU A 205 -12.84 -5.04 2.68
N SER A 206 -13.49 -4.15 3.43
CA SER A 206 -14.95 -4.10 3.51
C SER A 206 -15.38 -2.67 3.76
N TRP A 207 -16.63 -2.33 3.47
CA TRP A 207 -17.14 -1.00 3.78
C TRP A 207 -18.64 -1.01 4.04
N ASN A 208 -19.15 0.08 4.62
CA ASN A 208 -20.58 0.33 4.77
C ASN A 208 -21.38 -0.73 5.54
N ALA A 209 -20.72 -1.51 6.41
CA ALA A 209 -21.29 -2.68 7.06
C ALA A 209 -21.81 -3.76 6.08
N ASP A 210 -21.33 -3.77 4.84
CA ASP A 210 -21.54 -4.89 3.93
C ASP A 210 -20.78 -6.11 4.47
N PRO A 211 -21.44 -7.25 4.73
CA PRO A 211 -20.79 -8.47 5.20
C PRO A 211 -20.04 -9.18 4.07
N THR A 212 -19.24 -8.44 3.31
CA THR A 212 -18.49 -8.92 2.15
C THR A 212 -17.06 -8.43 2.26
N ASN A 213 -16.12 -9.34 2.10
CA ASN A 213 -14.72 -9.01 1.90
C ASN A 213 -14.44 -8.85 0.40
N HIS A 214 -13.77 -7.76 0.05
CA HIS A 214 -13.26 -7.52 -1.30
C HIS A 214 -11.75 -7.79 -1.28
N THR A 215 -11.33 -8.76 -2.09
CA THR A 215 -9.90 -9.05 -2.34
C THR A 215 -9.57 -8.51 -3.72
N CYS A 216 -8.58 -7.62 -3.80
CA CYS A 216 -8.28 -6.87 -5.01
C CYS A 216 -6.79 -6.93 -5.40
N LEU A 217 -6.52 -6.69 -6.68
CA LEU A 217 -5.18 -6.55 -7.25
C LEU A 217 -5.21 -5.41 -8.28
N HIS A 218 -4.34 -4.41 -8.14
CA HIS A 218 -4.26 -3.25 -9.04
C HIS A 218 -2.85 -3.10 -9.63
N TRP A 219 -2.70 -2.78 -10.93
CA TRP A 219 -1.35 -2.68 -11.54
C TRP A 219 -1.21 -1.83 -12.80
N GLY A 220 -2.17 -0.98 -13.05
CA GLY A 220 -2.12 0.00 -14.13
C GLY A 220 -3.42 0.78 -14.17
N HIS A 221 -3.45 1.79 -15.02
CA HIS A 221 -4.67 2.54 -15.26
C HIS A 221 -5.53 1.78 -16.26
N PHE A 222 -6.81 1.65 -15.93
CA PHE A 222 -7.79 1.18 -16.89
C PHE A 222 -7.77 2.08 -18.11
N THR A 223 -7.66 1.47 -19.28
CA THR A 223 -7.98 2.13 -20.55
C THR A 223 -8.87 1.19 -21.36
N PRO A 224 -9.69 1.70 -22.29
CA PRO A 224 -10.49 0.83 -23.15
C PRO A 224 -9.65 -0.21 -23.93
N GLN A 225 -8.38 0.10 -24.18
CA GLN A 225 -7.43 -0.76 -24.89
C GLN A 225 -6.69 -1.73 -23.96
N ASP A 226 -6.63 -1.45 -22.66
CA ASP A 226 -5.93 -2.21 -21.64
C ASP A 226 -6.74 -2.22 -20.34
N ASN A 227 -7.76 -3.08 -20.32
CA ASN A 227 -8.73 -3.22 -19.23
C ASN A 227 -8.33 -4.28 -18.19
N ASP A 228 -7.32 -5.10 -18.47
CA ASP A 228 -6.82 -6.11 -17.52
C ASP A 228 -5.79 -5.48 -16.58
N LYS A 229 -6.27 -4.58 -15.73
CA LYS A 229 -5.48 -3.79 -14.76
C LYS A 229 -6.04 -3.78 -13.35
N HIS A 230 -7.16 -4.49 -13.17
CA HIS A 230 -7.84 -4.68 -11.92
C HIS A 230 -8.43 -6.08 -11.83
N ARG A 231 -8.31 -6.71 -10.66
CA ARG A 231 -8.95 -8.01 -10.38
C ARG A 231 -9.61 -7.98 -9.03
N VAL A 232 -10.82 -8.51 -8.94
CA VAL A 232 -11.56 -8.60 -7.68
C VAL A 232 -12.21 -9.97 -7.47
N VAL A 233 -12.28 -10.41 -6.21
CA VAL A 233 -13.22 -11.42 -5.74
C VAL A 233 -13.96 -10.90 -4.52
N ASP A 234 -15.28 -11.05 -4.53
CA ASP A 234 -16.15 -10.76 -3.38
C ASP A 234 -16.36 -12.06 -2.62
N THR A 235 -16.03 -12.07 -1.33
CA THR A 235 -16.25 -13.20 -0.44
C THR A 235 -17.27 -12.80 0.64
N PRO A 236 -18.51 -13.33 0.59
CA PRO A 236 -19.48 -13.10 1.66
C PRO A 236 -19.01 -13.70 2.99
N ILE A 237 -19.00 -12.88 4.03
CA ILE A 237 -18.69 -13.24 5.41
C ILE A 237 -19.82 -12.68 6.29
N PRO A 238 -20.95 -13.40 6.45
CA PRO A 238 -22.16 -12.89 7.12
C PRO A 238 -21.95 -12.33 8.53
N ASP A 239 -20.88 -12.76 9.20
CA ASP A 239 -20.49 -12.38 10.55
C ASP A 239 -19.19 -11.57 10.62
N LEU A 240 -18.74 -10.95 9.51
CA LEU A 240 -17.50 -10.17 9.39
C LEU A 240 -17.25 -9.22 10.58
N GLY A 241 -18.26 -8.43 10.94
CA GLY A 241 -18.17 -7.46 12.04
C GLY A 241 -18.34 -8.04 13.45
N ARG A 242 -18.51 -9.36 13.59
CA ARG A 242 -18.86 -10.03 14.86
C ARG A 242 -17.85 -11.06 15.33
N ARG A 243 -16.83 -11.38 14.52
CA ARG A 243 -15.76 -12.33 14.89
C ARG A 243 -14.43 -11.96 14.27
N ALA A 244 -13.37 -12.63 14.72
CA ALA A 244 -12.09 -12.58 14.04
C ALA A 244 -12.16 -13.40 12.75
N VAL A 245 -11.56 -12.88 11.68
CA VAL A 245 -11.40 -13.53 10.38
C VAL A 245 -9.92 -13.75 10.15
N LYS A 246 -9.55 -14.96 9.70
CA LYS A 246 -8.18 -15.27 9.33
C LYS A 246 -7.96 -14.96 7.84
N TYR A 247 -7.03 -14.07 7.56
CA TYR A 247 -6.60 -13.69 6.23
C TYR A 247 -5.21 -14.28 5.96
N GLU A 248 -5.03 -14.86 4.78
CA GLU A 248 -3.72 -15.38 4.34
C GLU A 248 -3.46 -14.92 2.91
N PHE A 249 -2.24 -14.48 2.63
CA PHE A 249 -1.76 -14.13 1.30
C PHE A 249 -0.40 -14.79 1.07
N ALA A 250 -0.23 -15.46 -0.06
CA ALA A 250 1.03 -16.09 -0.44
C ALA A 250 1.54 -15.57 -1.77
N TRP A 251 2.85 -15.42 -1.88
CA TRP A 251 3.53 -15.11 -3.12
C TRP A 251 4.65 -16.10 -3.38
N ASP A 252 4.75 -16.54 -4.64
CA ASP A 252 5.81 -17.40 -5.16
C ASP A 252 6.35 -16.73 -6.42
N GLN A 253 7.37 -15.87 -6.24
CA GLN A 253 7.98 -15.07 -7.31
C GLN A 253 9.38 -15.58 -7.62
N ASP A 254 9.67 -15.73 -8.91
CA ASP A 254 11.04 -15.86 -9.39
C ASP A 254 11.69 -14.46 -9.42
N ASP A 255 12.75 -14.25 -8.62
CA ASP A 255 13.35 -12.93 -8.44
C ASP A 255 14.04 -12.41 -9.73
N ALA A 256 14.54 -13.33 -10.56
CA ALA A 256 15.21 -12.98 -11.82
C ALA A 256 14.21 -12.44 -12.86
N SER A 257 13.17 -13.21 -13.17
CA SER A 257 12.17 -12.84 -14.16
C SER A 257 11.08 -11.91 -13.63
N GLY A 258 10.81 -11.93 -12.33
CA GLY A 258 9.69 -11.23 -11.70
C GLY A 258 8.33 -11.91 -11.86
N ARG A 259 8.29 -13.05 -12.56
CA ARG A 259 7.07 -13.82 -12.77
C ARG A 259 6.78 -14.67 -11.54
N GLY A 260 5.53 -15.05 -11.36
CA GLY A 260 5.15 -15.87 -10.22
C GLY A 260 3.65 -16.01 -10.05
N ARG A 261 3.26 -16.40 -8.85
CA ARG A 261 1.86 -16.64 -8.48
C ARG A 261 1.51 -15.99 -7.14
N TYR A 262 0.27 -15.54 -7.05
CA TYR A 262 -0.38 -15.03 -5.85
C TYR A 262 -1.59 -15.89 -5.49
N LEU A 263 -1.82 -16.09 -4.20
CA LEU A 263 -2.93 -16.88 -3.70
C LEU A 263 -3.43 -16.30 -2.37
N TRP A 264 -4.75 -16.17 -2.26
CA TRP A 264 -5.43 -15.63 -1.08
C TRP A 264 -6.30 -16.69 -0.44
N TRP A 265 -6.33 -16.70 0.89
CA TRP A 265 -7.30 -17.47 1.67
C TRP A 265 -8.00 -16.60 2.69
N ILE A 266 -9.24 -16.97 2.97
CA ILE A 266 -10.05 -16.44 4.06
C ILE A 266 -10.58 -17.65 4.84
N ASP A 267 -10.31 -17.67 6.15
CA ASP A 267 -10.65 -18.77 7.06
C ASP A 267 -10.24 -20.15 6.50
N GLY A 268 -9.04 -20.21 5.92
CA GLY A 268 -8.46 -21.41 5.35
C GLY A 268 -8.96 -21.77 3.94
N ARG A 269 -10.00 -21.11 3.42
CA ARG A 269 -10.58 -21.37 2.10
C ARG A 269 -9.87 -20.52 1.03
N PRO A 270 -9.40 -21.11 -0.08
CA PRO A 270 -8.81 -20.32 -1.16
C PRO A 270 -9.89 -19.48 -1.84
N VAL A 271 -9.71 -18.16 -1.90
CA VAL A 271 -10.73 -17.21 -2.41
C VAL A 271 -10.34 -16.56 -3.72
N MET A 272 -9.05 -16.37 -3.99
CA MET A 272 -8.58 -15.75 -5.21
C MET A 272 -7.18 -16.27 -5.53
N LYS A 273 -6.88 -16.39 -6.81
CA LYS A 273 -5.52 -16.54 -7.33
C LYS A 273 -5.26 -15.54 -8.44
N CYS A 274 -3.98 -15.30 -8.72
CA CYS A 274 -3.54 -14.56 -9.89
C CYS A 274 -2.09 -14.93 -10.24
N GLU A 275 -1.71 -14.90 -11.51
CA GLU A 275 -0.29 -14.77 -11.87
C GLU A 275 0.19 -13.36 -11.55
N ILE A 276 1.46 -13.21 -11.15
CA ILE A 276 2.04 -11.88 -10.89
C ILE A 276 2.03 -11.06 -12.18
N PRO A 277 1.31 -9.93 -12.23
CA PRO A 277 1.22 -9.15 -13.45
C PRO A 277 2.55 -8.48 -13.82
N LYS A 278 2.74 -8.26 -15.12
CA LYS A 278 3.93 -7.59 -15.64
C LYS A 278 3.99 -6.13 -15.14
N GLY A 279 5.15 -5.73 -14.61
CA GLY A 279 5.38 -4.38 -14.10
C GLY A 279 5.32 -4.27 -12.57
N PHE A 280 4.80 -5.30 -11.89
CA PHE A 280 4.84 -5.35 -10.42
C PHE A 280 6.26 -5.22 -9.90
N ARG A 281 6.40 -4.43 -8.83
CA ARG A 281 7.63 -4.43 -8.04
C ARG A 281 7.87 -5.82 -7.45
N ARG A 282 9.14 -6.18 -7.28
CA ARG A 282 9.55 -7.41 -6.59
C ARG A 282 8.94 -7.47 -5.20
N MET A 283 8.27 -8.58 -4.87
CA MET A 283 7.50 -8.72 -3.62
C MET A 283 8.34 -8.51 -2.37
N LYS A 284 9.63 -8.87 -2.40
CA LYS A 284 10.57 -8.65 -1.29
C LYS A 284 10.66 -7.17 -0.86
N GLU A 285 10.28 -6.24 -1.73
CA GLU A 285 10.30 -4.79 -1.47
C GLU A 285 8.95 -4.24 -1.00
N TRP A 286 7.94 -5.09 -0.77
CA TRP A 286 6.62 -4.65 -0.35
C TRP A 286 6.52 -4.53 1.17
N THR A 287 5.56 -3.74 1.62
CA THR A 287 5.21 -3.52 3.03
C THR A 287 3.75 -3.86 3.26
N VAL A 288 3.42 -4.17 4.51
CA VAL A 288 2.06 -4.47 4.96
C VAL A 288 1.41 -3.20 5.46
N LEU A 289 0.14 -2.99 5.13
CA LEU A 289 -0.65 -1.84 5.55
C LEU A 289 -1.92 -2.26 6.29
N LEU A 290 -2.25 -1.47 7.30
CA LEU A 290 -3.48 -1.57 8.08
C LEU A 290 -4.07 -0.18 8.26
N ASN A 291 -5.36 0.00 7.96
CA ASN A 291 -6.05 1.24 8.28
C ASN A 291 -7.56 1.05 8.45
N ILE A 292 -8.19 2.07 9.01
CA ILE A 292 -9.64 2.25 8.97
C ILE A 292 -9.91 3.62 8.33
N ALA A 293 -10.29 3.63 7.06
CA ALA A 293 -10.80 4.82 6.40
C ALA A 293 -12.26 5.10 6.82
N MET A 294 -12.68 6.35 6.68
CA MET A 294 -14.04 6.82 6.96
C MET A 294 -14.56 7.60 5.75
N GLY A 295 -15.75 7.25 5.28
CA GLY A 295 -16.30 7.78 4.03
C GLY A 295 -15.49 7.32 2.81
N GLY A 296 -15.25 8.22 1.88
CA GLY A 296 -14.63 7.90 0.60
C GLY A 296 -15.59 7.39 -0.46
N ASN A 297 -15.07 7.26 -1.67
CA ASN A 297 -15.84 6.93 -2.87
C ASN A 297 -16.62 5.60 -2.73
N VAL A 298 -15.99 4.56 -2.18
CA VAL A 298 -16.62 3.25 -1.95
C VAL A 298 -17.75 3.30 -0.92
N CYS A 299 -17.69 4.28 0.01
CA CYS A 299 -18.76 4.49 0.96
C CYS A 299 -19.98 5.20 0.36
N GLN A 300 -19.90 5.69 -0.88
CA GLN A 300 -21.02 6.28 -1.64
C GLN A 300 -21.72 7.42 -0.89
N GLY A 301 -20.93 8.29 -0.26
CA GLY A 301 -21.42 9.45 0.49
C GLY A 301 -21.94 9.14 1.90
N LYS A 302 -21.93 7.87 2.34
CA LYS A 302 -22.23 7.53 3.74
C LYS A 302 -21.10 7.98 4.66
N THR A 303 -21.48 8.53 5.81
CA THR A 303 -20.55 8.91 6.89
C THR A 303 -20.78 8.04 8.12
N PRO A 304 -19.75 7.77 8.93
CA PRO A 304 -19.92 6.97 10.13
C PRO A 304 -20.77 7.67 11.19
N PRO A 305 -21.57 6.93 11.98
CA PRO A 305 -22.27 7.51 13.12
C PRO A 305 -21.25 7.94 14.20
N GLN A 306 -21.69 8.76 15.15
CA GLN A 306 -20.85 9.14 16.29
C GLN A 306 -20.45 7.90 17.10
N GLY A 307 -19.16 7.77 17.43
CA GLY A 307 -18.65 6.65 18.21
C GLY A 307 -17.23 6.24 17.84
N THR A 308 -16.84 5.06 18.30
CA THR A 308 -15.53 4.45 18.07
C THR A 308 -15.67 3.12 17.36
N PHE A 309 -14.80 2.87 16.38
CA PHE A 309 -14.81 1.65 15.57
C PHE A 309 -13.41 1.06 15.55
N GLU A 310 -13.27 -0.19 15.98
CA GLU A 310 -11.97 -0.81 16.21
C GLU A 310 -11.71 -1.97 15.25
N MET A 311 -10.54 -1.95 14.63
CA MET A 311 -9.90 -3.11 14.02
C MET A 311 -8.96 -3.70 15.05
N VAL A 312 -9.15 -4.98 15.39
CA VAL A 312 -8.31 -5.67 16.38
C VAL A 312 -7.55 -6.78 15.68
N VAL A 313 -6.23 -6.62 15.60
CA VAL A 313 -5.30 -7.61 15.07
C VAL A 313 -4.81 -8.49 16.22
N HIS A 314 -5.23 -9.76 16.21
CA HIS A 314 -4.86 -10.75 17.23
C HIS A 314 -3.53 -11.41 16.92
N GLU A 315 -3.23 -11.54 15.63
CA GLU A 315 -2.03 -12.16 15.11
C GLU A 315 -1.70 -11.52 13.77
N LEU A 316 -0.41 -11.33 13.50
CA LEU A 316 0.12 -11.00 12.20
C LEU A 316 1.52 -11.57 12.08
N ARG A 317 1.85 -12.24 10.97
CA ARG A 317 3.19 -12.79 10.75
C ARG A 317 3.55 -12.88 9.28
N LEU A 318 4.84 -12.80 9.02
CA LEU A 318 5.48 -13.16 7.76
C LEU A 318 6.27 -14.45 7.95
N SER A 319 6.02 -15.40 7.05
CA SER A 319 6.55 -16.76 7.14
C SER A 319 7.12 -17.20 5.80
N GLY A 320 8.24 -17.93 5.81
CA GLY A 320 8.82 -18.54 4.61
C GLY A 320 8.01 -19.74 4.09
N GLU A 321 7.08 -20.22 4.90
CA GLU A 321 6.16 -21.31 4.58
C GLU A 321 4.75 -20.95 5.01
N CYS A 322 3.76 -21.28 4.18
CA CYS A 322 2.35 -21.06 4.48
C CYS A 322 1.86 -22.09 5.51
N ASP A 323 0.75 -21.79 6.19
CA ASP A 323 0.09 -22.82 7.00
C ASP A 323 -0.35 -24.00 6.12
N GLY A 324 0.05 -25.22 6.51
CA GLY A 324 -0.15 -26.43 5.68
C GLY A 324 0.87 -26.60 4.55
N GLY A 325 1.88 -25.73 4.49
CA GLY A 325 3.02 -25.81 3.59
C GLY A 325 2.74 -25.46 2.14
N TRP A 326 3.79 -25.45 1.33
CA TRP A 326 3.70 -25.18 -0.11
C TRP A 326 2.90 -26.25 -0.88
N GLY A 327 2.73 -27.46 -0.32
CA GLY A 327 1.80 -28.45 -0.86
C GLY A 327 0.34 -27.98 -0.83
N ARG A 328 -0.10 -27.29 0.24
CA ARG A 328 -1.43 -26.67 0.31
C ARG A 328 -1.57 -25.56 -0.73
N PHE A 329 -0.51 -24.77 -0.95
CA PHE A 329 -0.49 -23.74 -2.00
C PHE A 329 -0.80 -24.37 -3.36
N GLU A 330 -0.07 -25.43 -3.76
CA GLU A 330 -0.30 -26.10 -5.05
C GLU A 330 -1.70 -26.71 -5.16
N GLY A 331 -2.19 -27.34 -4.09
CA GLY A 331 -3.54 -27.90 -4.08
C GLY A 331 -4.64 -26.83 -4.16
N SER A 332 -4.42 -25.69 -3.50
CA SER A 332 -5.36 -24.56 -3.48
C SER A 332 -5.34 -23.77 -4.78
N TRP A 333 -4.22 -23.71 -5.49
CA TRP A 333 -4.09 -23.05 -6.79
C TRP A 333 -5.11 -23.54 -7.82
N TRP A 334 -5.42 -24.84 -7.81
CA TRP A 334 -6.40 -25.42 -8.73
C TRP A 334 -7.86 -25.25 -8.28
N GLN A 335 -8.09 -24.87 -7.03
CA GLN A 335 -9.42 -24.67 -6.45
C GLN A 335 -9.82 -23.19 -6.43
N ALA A 336 -8.85 -22.30 -6.26
CA ALA A 336 -9.08 -20.87 -6.22
C ALA A 336 -9.57 -20.35 -7.58
N PRO A 337 -10.59 -19.48 -7.60
CA PRO A 337 -10.97 -18.77 -8.81
C PRO A 337 -9.94 -17.70 -9.17
N GLU A 338 -9.80 -17.41 -10.46
CA GLU A 338 -9.16 -16.17 -10.90
C GLU A 338 -10.07 -14.99 -10.54
N GLY A 339 -9.48 -13.87 -10.12
CA GLY A 339 -10.24 -12.64 -9.91
C GLY A 339 -10.96 -12.20 -11.18
N ARG A 340 -12.18 -11.65 -11.03
CA ARG A 340 -12.91 -11.08 -12.15
C ARG A 340 -12.22 -9.78 -12.58
N ARG A 341 -12.10 -9.58 -13.89
CA ARG A 341 -11.73 -8.26 -14.45
C ARG A 341 -12.85 -7.28 -14.13
N MET A 342 -12.49 -6.05 -13.82
CA MET A 342 -13.43 -4.92 -13.84
C MET A 342 -12.95 -3.91 -14.87
#